data_AF-A0A8J6NMX1-F1
#
_entry.id   AF-A0A8J6NMX1-F1
#
_cell.length_a   1.000
_cell.length_b   1.000
_cell.length_c   1.000
_cell.angle_alpha   90.00
_cell.angle_beta   90.00
_cell.angle_gamma   90.00
#
_symmetry.space_group_name_H-M   'P 1'
#
loop_
_entity.id
_entity.type
_entity.pdbx_description
1 polymer ?
#
loop_
_entity_poly.entity_id
_entity_poly.type
_entity_poly.pdbx_seq_one_letter_code
_entity_poly.pdbx_strand_id
1 'polypeptide(L)'
;MKKYHVGILAAVLLLNACLPFAATPTQTPTLPPTRPPATQTPFQPATATSTSPPPTATTAPRPIAKRVLVITVDGLRPDVISLAPMPNLQALMETGAYSLTAQTIYPSSTLPAHASMFTGMCPDKHDVYWNDYLPNRGYANGPSVFDIAHDFGFKTVIVAGKEKLQQITRPESIDIFEFVNDRDSVVAAAAAPIIAEGFGLMLIHLPLVDILGHEYGWLSPNYIIGAFRADEAIGMILAALDEAGLRQDTLIIVTADHGGDIKFKHGGRSPAAMTVPWVLSGASLKSMELTRPISVTDTAATLAYALELPIPSIWDGIPVIEAFGGPAPSRVELPCQ
;
A
#
# COMPACT_ATOMS: atom_id res chain seq x y z
N MET A 1 46.79 -9.94 -28.05
CA MET A 1 47.54 -10.76 -27.07
C MET A 1 47.66 -10.01 -25.75
N LYS A 2 46.76 -10.26 -24.79
CA LYS A 2 46.96 -9.96 -23.37
C LYS A 2 46.37 -11.14 -22.59
N LYS A 3 47.21 -11.77 -21.78
CA LYS A 3 46.98 -13.06 -21.12
C LYS A 3 46.20 -12.89 -19.81
N TYR A 4 45.41 -13.92 -19.55
CA TYR A 4 44.54 -14.24 -18.43
C TYR A 4 45.16 -14.11 -17.03
N HIS A 5 44.31 -13.74 -16.06
CA HIS A 5 44.30 -14.36 -14.74
C HIS A 5 42.84 -14.55 -14.28
N VAL A 6 42.37 -15.81 -14.40
CA VAL A 6 41.14 -16.31 -13.80
C VAL A 6 41.52 -16.88 -12.44
N GLY A 7 41.09 -16.25 -11.36
CA GLY A 7 41.22 -16.76 -10.00
C GLY A 7 40.12 -17.78 -9.72
N ILE A 8 40.52 -19.04 -9.51
CA ILE A 8 39.67 -20.15 -9.10
C ILE A 8 39.42 -20.00 -7.59
N LEU A 9 38.17 -19.77 -7.18
CA LEU A 9 37.76 -19.80 -5.78
C LEU A 9 37.39 -21.25 -5.43
N ALA A 10 38.19 -21.88 -4.57
CA ALA A 10 37.95 -23.23 -4.09
C ALA A 10 36.78 -23.24 -3.08
N ALA A 11 35.74 -24.00 -3.39
CA ALA A 11 34.64 -24.29 -2.47
C ALA A 11 35.12 -25.28 -1.40
N VAL A 12 35.11 -24.85 -0.13
CA VAL A 12 35.35 -25.73 1.03
C VAL A 12 34.01 -26.38 1.39
N LEU A 13 33.85 -27.66 1.02
CA LEU A 13 32.79 -28.52 1.53
C LEU A 13 33.06 -28.86 3.00
N LEU A 14 32.23 -28.35 3.92
CA LEU A 14 32.16 -28.84 5.30
C LEU A 14 31.22 -30.04 5.34
N LEU A 15 31.81 -31.24 5.32
CA LEU A 15 31.15 -32.49 5.69
C LEU A 15 30.90 -32.51 7.21
N ASN A 16 29.69 -32.16 7.64
CA ASN A 16 29.26 -32.43 9.00
C ASN A 16 28.79 -33.88 9.11
N ALA A 17 29.55 -34.67 9.86
CA ALA A 17 29.27 -36.05 10.17
C ALA A 17 27.97 -36.17 11.00
N CYS A 18 27.09 -37.05 10.56
CA CYS A 18 25.88 -37.46 11.25
C CYS A 18 26.26 -38.36 12.44
N LEU A 19 26.02 -37.91 13.68
CA LEU A 19 26.08 -38.75 14.88
C LEU A 19 24.65 -39.14 15.28
N PRO A 20 24.39 -40.39 15.68
CA PRO A 20 23.06 -40.85 16.04
C PRO A 20 22.66 -40.30 17.42
N PHE A 21 21.50 -39.66 17.49
CA PHE A 21 20.82 -39.29 18.73
C PHE A 21 20.41 -40.57 19.48
N ALA A 22 20.87 -40.72 20.72
CA ALA A 22 20.37 -41.73 21.65
C ALA A 22 18.96 -41.32 22.13
N ALA A 23 17.99 -42.21 21.97
CA ALA A 23 16.62 -42.01 22.42
C ALA A 23 16.54 -42.12 23.96
N THR A 24 16.10 -41.04 24.61
CA THR A 24 15.75 -41.03 26.03
C THR A 24 14.39 -41.71 26.22
N PRO A 25 14.21 -42.64 27.18
CA PRO A 25 12.93 -43.31 27.39
C PRO A 25 11.88 -42.34 27.95
N THR A 26 10.74 -42.28 27.27
CA THR A 26 9.53 -41.55 27.65
C THR A 26 8.99 -42.07 28.99
N GLN A 27 8.94 -41.21 30.01
CA GLN A 27 8.15 -41.47 31.21
C GLN A 27 6.68 -41.15 30.91
N THR A 28 5.82 -42.14 31.08
CA THR A 28 4.37 -42.00 31.01
C THR A 28 3.86 -41.13 32.17
N PRO A 29 3.04 -40.09 31.95
CA PRO A 29 2.46 -39.34 33.05
C PRO A 29 1.38 -40.18 33.76
N THR A 30 1.59 -40.45 35.05
CA THR A 30 0.60 -41.08 35.92
C THR A 30 -0.46 -40.03 36.30
N LEU A 31 -1.73 -40.30 35.94
CA LEU A 31 -2.85 -39.44 36.33
C LEU A 31 -3.09 -39.51 37.85
N PRO A 32 -3.28 -38.38 38.54
CA PRO A 32 -3.69 -38.36 39.95
C PRO A 32 -5.15 -38.82 40.12
N PRO A 33 -5.51 -39.38 41.28
CA PRO A 33 -6.85 -39.92 41.54
C PRO A 33 -7.94 -38.84 41.50
N THR A 34 -9.08 -39.20 40.91
CA THR A 34 -10.29 -38.38 40.80
C THR A 34 -10.89 -38.09 42.17
N ARG A 35 -11.10 -36.79 42.46
CA ARG A 35 -11.80 -36.31 43.65
C ARG A 35 -13.31 -36.62 43.53
N PRO A 36 -13.99 -37.09 44.60
CA PRO A 36 -15.42 -37.32 44.57
C PRO A 36 -16.21 -36.01 44.41
N PRO A 37 -17.44 -36.06 43.85
CA PRO A 37 -18.22 -34.87 43.54
C PRO A 37 -18.65 -34.15 44.82
N ALA A 38 -18.42 -32.84 44.89
CA ALA A 38 -19.00 -32.02 45.94
C ALA A 38 -20.52 -31.92 45.74
N THR A 39 -21.28 -32.27 46.77
CA THR A 39 -22.73 -32.06 46.84
C THR A 39 -23.02 -30.57 46.74
N GLN A 40 -23.58 -30.13 45.61
CA GLN A 40 -24.06 -28.75 45.45
C GLN A 40 -25.44 -28.64 46.11
N THR A 41 -25.54 -27.78 47.12
CA THR A 41 -26.81 -27.35 47.70
C THR A 41 -27.61 -26.58 46.64
N PRO A 42 -28.94 -26.78 46.50
CA PRO A 42 -29.72 -26.04 45.52
C PRO A 42 -29.74 -24.54 45.87
N PHE A 43 -29.24 -23.70 44.97
CA PHE A 43 -29.44 -22.26 45.04
C PHE A 43 -30.93 -21.95 44.83
N GLN A 44 -31.51 -21.16 45.73
CA GLN A 44 -32.86 -20.64 45.55
C GLN A 44 -32.91 -19.72 44.31
N PRO A 45 -33.96 -19.79 43.46
CA PRO A 45 -34.10 -18.89 42.33
C PRO A 45 -34.26 -17.45 42.82
N ALA A 46 -33.36 -16.57 42.39
CA ALA A 46 -33.51 -15.13 42.59
C ALA A 46 -34.73 -14.62 41.81
N THR A 47 -35.53 -13.80 42.46
CA THR A 47 -36.73 -13.17 41.91
C THR A 47 -36.38 -12.33 40.68
N ALA A 48 -36.99 -12.65 39.53
CA ALA A 48 -36.78 -11.96 38.27
C ALA A 48 -37.16 -10.48 38.38
N THR A 49 -36.15 -9.61 38.40
CA THR A 49 -36.33 -8.17 38.26
C THR A 49 -36.52 -7.88 36.77
N SER A 50 -37.55 -7.08 36.47
CA SER A 50 -37.87 -6.58 35.12
C SER A 50 -36.63 -5.98 34.44
N THR A 51 -36.02 -6.73 33.52
CA THR A 51 -34.92 -6.24 32.69
C THR A 51 -35.48 -5.30 31.62
N SER A 52 -34.93 -4.08 31.56
CA SER A 52 -35.11 -3.16 30.45
C SER A 52 -34.82 -3.84 29.10
N PRO A 53 -35.51 -3.46 28.02
CA PRO A 53 -35.24 -4.01 26.69
C PRO A 53 -33.75 -3.81 26.32
N PRO A 54 -33.12 -4.78 25.62
CA PRO A 54 -31.76 -4.62 25.16
C PRO A 54 -31.64 -3.33 24.34
N PRO A 55 -30.57 -2.55 24.49
CA PRO A 55 -30.34 -1.42 23.59
C PRO A 55 -30.34 -1.97 22.16
N THR A 56 -31.27 -1.50 21.33
CA THR A 56 -31.29 -1.79 19.90
C THR A 56 -29.92 -1.41 19.36
N ALA A 57 -29.15 -2.40 18.89
CA ALA A 57 -27.88 -2.15 18.23
C ALA A 57 -28.18 -1.24 17.03
N THR A 58 -27.85 0.04 17.15
CA THR A 58 -27.80 0.96 16.02
C THR A 58 -26.85 0.31 15.02
N THR A 59 -27.36 -0.02 13.83
CA THR A 59 -26.54 -0.52 12.73
C THR A 59 -25.38 0.46 12.59
N ALA A 60 -24.15 0.01 12.82
CA ALA A 60 -22.98 0.81 12.54
C ALA A 60 -23.10 1.32 11.09
N PRO A 61 -22.73 2.58 10.80
CA PRO A 61 -22.59 3.03 9.42
C PRO A 61 -21.81 1.98 8.62
N ARG A 62 -22.24 1.74 7.37
CA ARG A 62 -21.47 0.82 6.52
C ARG A 62 -20.24 1.57 6.01
N PRO A 63 -19.05 0.92 5.99
CA PRO A 63 -17.86 1.48 5.39
C PRO A 63 -18.14 2.07 4.02
N ILE A 64 -17.48 3.19 3.72
CA ILE A 64 -17.60 3.87 2.42
C ILE A 64 -17.17 2.94 1.29
N ALA A 65 -16.18 2.08 1.56
CA ALA A 65 -15.75 1.00 0.69
C ALA A 65 -15.52 -0.29 1.47
N LYS A 66 -15.72 -1.45 0.83
CA LYS A 66 -15.38 -2.76 1.44
C LYS A 66 -13.91 -3.11 1.28
N ARG A 67 -13.26 -2.51 0.29
CA ARG A 67 -11.85 -2.73 -0.05
C ARG A 67 -11.26 -1.51 -0.75
N VAL A 68 -9.95 -1.37 -0.65
CA VAL A 68 -9.22 -0.31 -1.33
C VAL A 68 -8.03 -0.86 -2.11
N LEU A 69 -7.92 -0.42 -3.36
CA LEU A 69 -6.78 -0.66 -4.23
C LEU A 69 -6.02 0.64 -4.45
N VAL A 70 -4.71 0.62 -4.25
CA VAL A 70 -3.81 1.73 -4.60
C VAL A 70 -2.92 1.26 -5.75
N ILE A 71 -2.91 2.02 -6.84
CA ILE A 71 -2.02 1.83 -7.97
C ILE A 71 -1.04 3.00 -7.98
N THR A 72 0.25 2.72 -7.80
CA THR A 72 1.31 3.73 -7.90
C THR A 72 2.04 3.54 -9.21
N VAL A 73 2.09 4.59 -10.04
CA VAL A 73 2.91 4.63 -11.26
C VAL A 73 4.18 5.40 -10.94
N ASP A 74 5.28 4.69 -10.77
CA ASP A 74 6.56 5.24 -10.30
C ASP A 74 7.06 6.33 -11.25
N GLY A 75 7.38 7.52 -10.74
CA GLY A 75 7.90 8.61 -11.56
C GLY A 75 6.90 9.27 -12.51
N LEU A 76 5.59 9.01 -12.41
CA LEU A 76 4.56 9.59 -13.29
C LEU A 76 4.32 11.07 -12.98
N ARG A 77 4.68 11.94 -13.93
CA ARG A 77 4.37 13.37 -13.87
C ARG A 77 2.95 13.65 -14.38
N PRO A 78 2.21 14.61 -13.80
CA PRO A 78 0.88 14.97 -14.28
C PRO A 78 0.84 15.45 -15.72
N ASP A 79 1.89 16.16 -16.17
CA ASP A 79 1.93 16.76 -17.51
C ASP A 79 2.11 15.76 -18.64
N VAL A 80 2.50 14.50 -18.35
CA VAL A 80 2.52 13.44 -19.38
C VAL A 80 1.14 12.89 -19.70
N ILE A 81 0.15 13.06 -18.80
CA ILE A 81 -1.20 12.50 -18.95
C ILE A 81 -1.92 13.06 -20.18
N SER A 82 -1.63 14.31 -20.56
CA SER A 82 -2.17 14.94 -21.78
C SER A 82 -1.34 14.66 -23.03
N LEU A 83 -0.16 14.04 -22.89
CA LEU A 83 0.78 13.75 -23.98
C LEU A 83 0.75 12.27 -24.40
N ALA A 84 0.43 11.37 -23.46
CA ALA A 84 0.24 9.94 -23.70
C ALA A 84 -1.26 9.61 -23.79
N PRO A 85 -1.68 8.65 -24.63
CA PRO A 85 -3.01 8.08 -24.52
C PRO A 85 -3.15 7.37 -23.16
N MET A 86 -3.92 7.93 -22.24
CA MET A 86 -4.15 7.30 -20.92
C MET A 86 -5.66 7.17 -20.65
N PRO A 87 -6.41 6.45 -21.50
CA PRO A 87 -7.87 6.39 -21.41
C PRO A 87 -8.37 5.78 -20.10
N ASN A 88 -7.65 4.83 -19.49
CA ASN A 88 -8.10 4.22 -18.24
C ASN A 88 -7.98 5.21 -17.08
N LEU A 89 -6.83 5.87 -16.94
CA LEU A 89 -6.63 6.91 -15.94
C LEU A 89 -7.60 8.08 -16.14
N GLN A 90 -7.79 8.52 -17.38
CA GLN A 90 -8.74 9.59 -17.71
C GLN A 90 -10.17 9.20 -17.35
N ALA A 91 -10.61 7.96 -17.62
CA ALA A 91 -11.93 7.48 -17.20
C ALA A 91 -12.09 7.44 -15.66
N LEU A 92 -11.02 7.09 -14.92
CA LEU A 92 -11.02 7.17 -13.46
C LEU A 92 -11.15 8.61 -12.96
N MET A 93 -10.52 9.58 -13.64
CA MET A 93 -10.64 11.02 -13.33
C MET A 93 -12.04 11.55 -13.66
N GLU A 94 -12.61 11.18 -14.80
CA GLU A 94 -13.94 11.62 -15.24
C GLU A 94 -15.05 11.15 -14.28
N THR A 95 -14.86 10.02 -13.63
CA THR A 95 -15.84 9.41 -12.71
C THR A 95 -15.47 9.56 -11.24
N GLY A 96 -14.36 10.23 -10.93
CA GLY A 96 -13.77 10.30 -9.60
C GLY A 96 -13.39 11.71 -9.14
N ALA A 97 -12.70 11.79 -8.02
CA ALA A 97 -12.12 13.01 -7.51
C ALA A 97 -10.61 13.03 -7.79
N TYR A 98 -10.06 14.12 -8.31
CA TYR A 98 -8.64 14.16 -8.66
C TYR A 98 -7.95 15.50 -8.38
N SER A 99 -6.63 15.45 -8.27
CA SER A 99 -5.74 16.62 -8.30
C SER A 99 -4.53 16.30 -9.17
N LEU A 100 -4.26 17.15 -10.16
CA LEU A 100 -3.04 17.08 -10.99
C LEU A 100 -1.91 17.96 -10.43
N THR A 101 -2.11 18.55 -9.25
CA THR A 101 -1.16 19.44 -8.57
C THR A 101 -0.77 18.92 -7.19
N ALA A 102 -1.12 17.67 -6.88
CA ALA A 102 -0.73 17.02 -5.64
C ALA A 102 0.79 17.02 -5.48
N GLN A 103 1.26 17.18 -4.25
CA GLN A 103 2.69 17.21 -3.95
C GLN A 103 3.13 15.95 -3.23
N THR A 104 4.27 15.42 -3.65
CA THR A 104 5.00 14.43 -2.88
C THR A 104 5.75 15.09 -1.71
N ILE A 105 6.65 14.33 -1.10
CA ILE A 105 7.50 14.70 0.02
C ILE A 105 8.94 14.96 -0.45
N TYR A 106 9.71 15.69 0.34
CA TYR A 106 11.16 15.77 0.22
C TYR A 106 11.84 14.75 1.16
N PRO A 107 12.81 13.95 0.68
CA PRO A 107 13.28 13.86 -0.71
C PRO A 107 12.29 13.12 -1.62
N SER A 108 12.08 13.64 -2.83
CA SER A 108 11.17 13.08 -3.85
C SER A 108 11.72 11.80 -4.48
N SER A 109 11.74 10.73 -3.70
CA SER A 109 12.34 9.44 -4.05
C SER A 109 11.42 8.30 -3.68
N THR A 110 11.48 7.21 -4.44
CA THR A 110 10.55 6.09 -4.35
C THR A 110 10.27 5.60 -2.93
N LEU A 111 11.28 5.12 -2.21
CA LEU A 111 11.04 4.48 -0.92
C LEU A 111 10.60 5.48 0.17
N PRO A 112 11.22 6.67 0.32
CA PRO A 112 10.72 7.69 1.24
C PRO A 112 9.28 8.12 0.95
N ALA A 113 8.93 8.35 -0.31
CA ALA A 113 7.60 8.80 -0.69
C ALA A 113 6.54 7.71 -0.48
N HIS A 114 6.82 6.45 -0.81
CA HIS A 114 5.91 5.35 -0.51
C HIS A 114 5.76 5.14 1.01
N ALA A 115 6.85 5.21 1.78
CA ALA A 115 6.77 5.18 3.24
C ALA A 115 5.84 6.30 3.75
N SER A 116 5.99 7.54 3.28
CA SER A 116 5.09 8.64 3.65
C SER A 116 3.65 8.41 3.20
N MET A 117 3.43 7.81 2.03
CA MET A 117 2.10 7.55 1.48
C MET A 117 1.30 6.57 2.33
N PHE A 118 1.94 5.52 2.84
CA PHE A 118 1.29 4.44 3.59
C PHE A 118 1.39 4.59 5.11
N THR A 119 2.35 5.36 5.61
CA THR A 119 2.40 5.76 7.02
C THR A 119 1.68 7.07 7.30
N GLY A 120 1.32 7.84 6.28
CA GLY A 120 0.74 9.18 6.44
C GLY A 120 1.67 10.18 7.13
N MET A 121 2.95 9.85 7.32
CA MET A 121 3.93 10.63 8.08
C MET A 121 5.00 11.23 7.16
N CYS A 122 5.62 12.32 7.59
CA CYS A 122 6.84 12.82 6.97
C CYS A 122 8.08 11.96 7.29
N PRO A 123 9.17 12.06 6.49
CA PRO A 123 10.41 11.31 6.73
C PRO A 123 11.06 11.49 8.09
N ASP A 124 10.90 12.63 8.74
CA ASP A 124 11.40 12.89 10.10
C ASP A 124 10.72 12.05 11.18
N LYS A 125 9.54 11.52 10.89
CA LYS A 125 8.79 10.63 11.79
C LYS A 125 8.98 9.15 11.46
N HIS A 126 8.86 8.79 10.18
CA HIS A 126 8.99 7.39 9.76
C HIS A 126 10.46 6.95 9.51
N ASP A 127 11.41 7.88 9.56
CA ASP A 127 12.87 7.68 9.47
C ASP A 127 13.39 7.05 8.16
N VAL A 128 12.59 7.05 7.09
CA VAL A 128 12.98 6.47 5.80
C VAL A 128 13.54 7.55 4.89
N TYR A 129 14.86 7.68 4.89
CA TYR A 129 15.62 8.61 4.05
C TYR A 129 16.47 7.93 2.97
N TRP A 130 16.45 6.60 2.90
CA TRP A 130 17.21 5.82 1.92
C TRP A 130 16.31 5.36 0.76
N ASN A 131 16.90 5.06 -0.40
CA ASN A 131 16.15 4.65 -1.59
C ASN A 131 16.63 3.34 -2.24
N ASP A 132 17.58 2.65 -1.62
CA ASP A 132 17.98 1.30 -2.01
C ASP A 132 17.32 0.27 -1.09
N TYR A 133 17.32 -1.01 -1.47
CA TYR A 133 16.94 -2.04 -0.50
C TYR A 133 18.08 -2.26 0.50
N LEU A 134 17.83 -1.90 1.77
CA LEU A 134 18.81 -1.99 2.85
C LEU A 134 18.22 -2.77 4.03
N PRO A 135 18.20 -4.12 4.00
CA PRO A 135 17.50 -4.93 5.01
C PRO A 135 17.95 -4.66 6.46
N ASN A 136 19.20 -4.24 6.67
CA ASN A 136 19.73 -3.85 7.97
C ASN A 136 19.11 -2.56 8.55
N ARG A 137 18.41 -1.75 7.74
CA ARG A 137 17.67 -0.57 8.19
C ARG A 137 16.24 -0.85 8.63
N GLY A 138 15.73 -2.06 8.42
CA GLY A 138 14.35 -2.41 8.78
C GLY A 138 13.33 -1.79 7.84
N TYR A 139 12.27 -1.20 8.38
CA TYR A 139 11.15 -0.64 7.64
C TYR A 139 10.73 0.69 8.26
N ALA A 140 9.79 1.38 7.62
CA ALA A 140 9.26 2.67 8.09
C ALA A 140 8.77 2.60 9.54
N ASN A 141 9.19 3.56 10.37
CA ASN A 141 8.78 3.66 11.76
C ASN A 141 7.32 4.13 11.89
N GLY A 142 6.68 3.73 12.99
CA GLY A 142 5.32 4.10 13.38
C GLY A 142 4.22 3.35 12.59
N PRO A 143 2.94 3.60 12.91
CA PRO A 143 1.83 2.81 12.35
C PRO A 143 1.56 3.20 10.90
N SER A 144 1.58 2.22 10.01
CA SER A 144 1.08 2.33 8.64
C SER A 144 -0.40 2.01 8.55
N VAL A 145 -1.04 2.38 7.44
CA VAL A 145 -2.41 1.96 7.16
C VAL A 145 -2.52 0.45 6.91
N PHE A 146 -1.45 -0.21 6.46
CA PHE A 146 -1.41 -1.68 6.36
C PHE A 146 -1.40 -2.33 7.74
N ASP A 147 -0.62 -1.79 8.68
CA ASP A 147 -0.62 -2.23 10.07
C ASP A 147 -2.03 -2.23 10.65
N ILE A 148 -2.71 -1.09 10.50
CA ILE A 148 -4.06 -0.89 11.04
C ILE A 148 -5.07 -1.78 10.32
N ALA A 149 -5.02 -1.86 8.99
CA ALA A 149 -5.94 -2.69 8.22
C ALA A 149 -5.80 -4.18 8.59
N HIS A 150 -4.57 -4.68 8.68
CA HIS A 150 -4.28 -6.05 9.09
C HIS A 150 -4.79 -6.33 10.52
N ASP A 151 -4.53 -5.43 11.48
CA ASP A 151 -4.99 -5.58 12.86
C ASP A 151 -6.53 -5.58 12.99
N PHE A 152 -7.23 -4.98 12.03
CA PHE A 152 -8.70 -4.99 11.92
C PHE A 152 -9.24 -6.15 11.06
N GLY A 153 -8.37 -7.09 10.65
CA GLY A 153 -8.76 -8.32 9.95
C GLY A 153 -8.94 -8.17 8.44
N PHE A 154 -8.47 -7.08 7.84
CA PHE A 154 -8.41 -6.96 6.38
C PHE A 154 -7.22 -7.74 5.82
N LYS A 155 -7.43 -8.48 4.73
CA LYS A 155 -6.34 -9.10 3.96
C LYS A 155 -5.51 -8.00 3.28
N THR A 156 -4.22 -7.94 3.57
CA THR A 156 -3.30 -6.90 3.08
C THR A 156 -2.34 -7.45 2.03
N VAL A 157 -2.18 -6.71 0.93
CA VAL A 157 -1.42 -7.18 -0.23
C VAL A 157 -0.54 -6.08 -0.81
N ILE A 158 0.69 -6.44 -1.18
CA ILE A 158 1.58 -5.61 -1.98
C ILE A 158 2.08 -6.43 -3.18
N VAL A 159 1.87 -5.94 -4.38
CA VAL A 159 2.50 -6.44 -5.61
C VAL A 159 3.39 -5.33 -6.16
N ALA A 160 4.70 -5.52 -6.12
CA ALA A 160 5.66 -4.44 -6.32
C ALA A 160 6.67 -4.71 -7.43
N GLY A 161 6.85 -3.71 -8.30
CA GLY A 161 7.91 -3.68 -9.30
C GLY A 161 9.33 -3.37 -8.76
N LYS A 162 9.47 -2.95 -7.49
CA LYS A 162 10.75 -2.60 -6.86
C LYS A 162 10.87 -3.27 -5.48
N GLU A 163 11.90 -4.11 -5.31
CA GLU A 163 12.13 -4.95 -4.10
C GLU A 163 12.11 -4.15 -2.79
N LYS A 164 12.67 -2.92 -2.82
CA LYS A 164 12.76 -2.04 -1.66
C LYS A 164 11.41 -1.68 -1.03
N LEU A 165 10.30 -1.81 -1.76
CA LEU A 165 8.97 -1.49 -1.23
C LEU A 165 8.51 -2.43 -0.11
N GLN A 166 9.20 -3.55 0.14
CA GLN A 166 9.00 -4.34 1.36
C GLN A 166 9.35 -3.56 2.64
N GLN A 167 10.09 -2.45 2.55
CA GLN A 167 10.51 -1.64 3.71
C GLN A 167 9.53 -0.48 4.04
N ILE A 168 8.37 -0.38 3.38
CA ILE A 168 7.41 0.70 3.65
C ILE A 168 6.57 0.47 4.91
N THR A 169 6.54 -0.77 5.42
CA THR A 169 5.78 -1.16 6.61
C THR A 169 6.33 -2.48 7.17
N ARG A 170 5.77 -2.92 8.30
CA ARG A 170 6.10 -4.19 8.96
C ARG A 170 5.75 -5.36 8.03
N PRO A 171 6.68 -6.29 7.77
CA PRO A 171 6.40 -7.49 6.97
C PRO A 171 5.23 -8.32 7.53
N GLU A 172 5.04 -8.31 8.85
CA GLU A 172 4.00 -9.06 9.55
C GLU A 172 2.60 -8.52 9.29
N SER A 173 2.49 -7.30 8.75
CA SER A 173 1.21 -6.67 8.41
C SER A 173 0.86 -6.82 6.94
N ILE A 174 1.61 -7.63 6.18
CA ILE A 174 1.38 -7.92 4.77
C ILE A 174 1.16 -9.42 4.58
N ASP A 175 -0.07 -9.83 4.30
CA ASP A 175 -0.40 -11.24 4.07
C ASP A 175 0.25 -11.80 2.79
N ILE A 176 0.32 -10.96 1.75
CA ILE A 176 0.95 -11.31 0.47
C ILE A 176 1.84 -10.18 0.00
N PHE A 177 3.13 -10.46 -0.10
CA PHE A 177 4.10 -9.60 -0.78
C PHE A 177 4.66 -10.32 -2.00
N GLU A 178 4.41 -9.78 -3.20
CA GLU A 178 4.91 -10.31 -4.46
C GLU A 178 5.82 -9.28 -5.12
N PHE A 179 7.09 -9.64 -5.33
CA PHE A 179 8.05 -8.81 -6.05
C PHE A 179 8.20 -9.29 -7.49
N VAL A 180 7.96 -8.38 -8.45
CA VAL A 180 8.01 -8.66 -9.88
C VAL A 180 9.00 -7.72 -10.56
N ASN A 181 10.20 -8.21 -10.86
CA ASN A 181 11.25 -7.44 -11.53
C ASN A 181 11.06 -7.40 -13.06
N ASP A 182 9.96 -6.83 -13.53
CA ASP A 182 9.64 -6.71 -14.97
C ASP A 182 8.76 -5.46 -15.23
N ARG A 183 8.32 -5.29 -16.47
CA ARG A 183 7.43 -4.23 -16.91
C ARG A 183 6.06 -4.29 -16.25
N ASP A 184 5.35 -3.16 -16.28
CA ASP A 184 4.04 -2.95 -15.68
C ASP A 184 3.00 -4.03 -16.01
N SER A 185 2.95 -4.51 -17.27
CA SER A 185 1.97 -5.53 -17.67
C SER A 185 2.21 -6.89 -17.00
N VAL A 186 3.44 -7.21 -16.63
CA VAL A 186 3.77 -8.45 -15.91
C VAL A 186 3.44 -8.29 -14.43
N VAL A 187 3.67 -7.11 -13.85
CA VAL A 187 3.20 -6.77 -12.49
C VAL A 187 1.68 -6.88 -12.39
N ALA A 188 0.95 -6.30 -13.36
CA ALA A 188 -0.50 -6.38 -13.42
C ALA A 188 -1.01 -7.83 -13.59
N ALA A 189 -0.34 -8.63 -14.43
CA ALA A 189 -0.68 -10.05 -14.60
C ALA A 189 -0.44 -10.88 -13.33
N ALA A 190 0.61 -10.58 -12.56
CA ALA A 190 0.88 -11.22 -11.27
C ALA A 190 -0.16 -10.84 -10.20
N ALA A 191 -0.68 -9.61 -10.25
CA ALA A 191 -1.73 -9.15 -9.35
C ALA A 191 -3.11 -9.78 -9.61
N ALA A 192 -3.43 -10.11 -10.87
CA ALA A 192 -4.74 -10.62 -11.27
C ALA A 192 -5.24 -11.86 -10.47
N PRO A 193 -4.46 -12.95 -10.30
CA PRO A 193 -4.91 -14.08 -9.48
C PRO A 193 -5.10 -13.70 -8.01
N ILE A 194 -4.28 -12.80 -7.46
CA ILE A 194 -4.40 -12.33 -6.07
C ILE A 194 -5.68 -11.50 -5.90
N ILE A 195 -6.03 -10.66 -6.88
CA ILE A 195 -7.29 -9.93 -6.94
C ILE A 195 -8.48 -10.92 -6.93
N ALA A 196 -8.42 -11.99 -7.70
CA ALA A 196 -9.48 -12.99 -7.79
C ALA A 196 -9.73 -13.73 -6.47
N GLU A 197 -8.71 -13.92 -5.63
CA GLU A 197 -8.86 -14.44 -4.26
C GLU A 197 -9.49 -13.44 -3.28
N GLY A 198 -9.55 -12.16 -3.65
CA GLY A 198 -10.01 -11.07 -2.82
C GLY A 198 -8.91 -10.50 -1.91
N PHE A 199 -9.12 -9.24 -1.53
CA PHE A 199 -8.27 -8.44 -0.64
C PHE A 199 -9.12 -7.40 0.11
N GLY A 200 -8.55 -6.85 1.18
CA GLY A 200 -9.08 -5.70 1.91
C GLY A 200 -8.36 -4.41 1.56
N LEU A 201 -7.03 -4.41 1.61
CA LEU A 201 -6.18 -3.30 1.19
C LEU A 201 -5.03 -3.83 0.32
N MET A 202 -4.90 -3.30 -0.90
CA MET A 202 -3.88 -3.73 -1.86
C MET A 202 -3.12 -2.55 -2.45
N LEU A 203 -1.79 -2.68 -2.55
CA LEU A 203 -0.92 -1.82 -3.36
C LEU A 203 -0.45 -2.61 -4.59
N ILE A 204 -0.56 -2.01 -5.77
CA ILE A 204 0.10 -2.45 -7.00
C ILE A 204 1.03 -1.34 -7.48
N HIS A 205 2.33 -1.62 -7.57
CA HIS A 205 3.34 -0.66 -7.97
C HIS A 205 3.91 -0.96 -9.37
N LEU A 206 3.73 -0.02 -10.29
CA LEU A 206 4.13 -0.08 -11.69
C LEU A 206 5.46 0.68 -11.90
N PRO A 207 6.59 0.00 -12.17
CA PRO A 207 7.93 0.61 -12.14
C PRO A 207 8.38 1.29 -13.44
N LEU A 208 7.74 1.01 -14.59
CA LEU A 208 8.34 1.25 -15.91
C LEU A 208 8.55 2.74 -16.22
N VAL A 209 7.63 3.60 -15.79
CA VAL A 209 7.66 5.04 -16.12
C VAL A 209 8.93 5.70 -15.58
N ASP A 210 9.29 5.45 -14.32
CA ASP A 210 10.53 5.92 -13.72
C ASP A 210 11.78 5.32 -14.38
N ILE A 211 11.76 4.01 -14.68
CA ILE A 211 12.88 3.34 -15.39
C ILE A 211 13.17 4.05 -16.71
N LEU A 212 12.13 4.34 -17.51
CA LEU A 212 12.30 5.03 -18.79
C LEU A 212 12.61 6.52 -18.61
N GLY A 213 12.16 7.14 -17.51
CA GLY A 213 12.58 8.48 -17.11
C GLY A 213 14.09 8.55 -16.90
N HIS A 214 14.65 7.63 -16.12
CA HIS A 214 16.09 7.52 -15.90
C HIS A 214 16.88 7.20 -17.17
N GLU A 215 16.42 6.25 -17.98
CA GLU A 215 17.18 5.77 -19.15
C GLU A 215 17.13 6.74 -20.33
N TYR A 216 15.98 7.37 -20.58
CA TYR A 216 15.73 8.17 -21.78
C TYR A 216 15.36 9.63 -21.52
N GLY A 217 15.08 9.99 -20.27
CA GLY A 217 14.75 11.34 -19.84
C GLY A 217 13.26 11.56 -19.68
N TRP A 218 12.89 12.38 -18.70
CA TRP A 218 11.52 12.76 -18.42
C TRP A 218 10.93 13.55 -19.59
N LEU A 219 9.71 13.20 -19.99
CA LEU A 219 9.03 13.70 -21.20
C LEU A 219 9.70 13.34 -22.55
N SER A 220 10.69 12.44 -22.56
CA SER A 220 11.17 11.85 -23.82
C SER A 220 10.07 11.00 -24.48
N PRO A 221 10.15 10.71 -25.78
CA PRO A 221 9.22 9.79 -26.44
C PRO A 221 9.12 8.43 -25.72
N ASN A 222 10.23 7.90 -25.21
CA ASN A 222 10.24 6.63 -24.46
C ASN A 222 9.52 6.76 -23.12
N TYR A 223 9.70 7.86 -22.40
CA TYR A 223 8.95 8.15 -21.17
C TYR A 223 7.43 8.25 -21.43
N ILE A 224 7.03 8.92 -22.51
CA ILE A 224 5.62 9.02 -22.94
C ILE A 224 5.06 7.63 -23.29
N ILE A 225 5.84 6.78 -23.97
CA ILE A 225 5.47 5.38 -24.20
C ILE A 225 5.32 4.63 -22.87
N GLY A 226 6.20 4.87 -21.90
CA GLY A 226 6.08 4.33 -20.54
C GLY A 226 4.74 4.66 -19.91
N ALA A 227 4.31 5.93 -19.96
CA ALA A 227 3.02 6.36 -19.43
C ALA A 227 1.84 5.68 -20.13
N PHE A 228 1.91 5.50 -21.46
CA PHE A 228 0.93 4.70 -22.20
C PHE A 228 0.90 3.23 -21.73
N ARG A 229 2.06 2.59 -21.51
CA ARG A 229 2.15 1.21 -21.02
C ARG A 229 1.65 1.06 -19.58
N ALA A 230 1.88 2.06 -18.73
CA ALA A 230 1.30 2.09 -17.40
C ALA A 230 -0.23 2.15 -17.45
N ASP A 231 -0.81 2.92 -18.37
CA ASP A 231 -2.26 2.97 -18.56
C ASP A 231 -2.84 1.64 -19.06
N GLU A 232 -2.16 0.94 -19.96
CA GLU A 232 -2.55 -0.44 -20.35
C GLU A 232 -2.55 -1.39 -19.14
N ALA A 233 -1.54 -1.29 -18.27
CA ALA A 233 -1.48 -2.09 -17.04
C ALA A 233 -2.58 -1.71 -16.04
N ILE A 234 -2.93 -0.41 -15.91
CA ILE A 234 -4.13 0.01 -15.16
C ILE A 234 -5.37 -0.66 -15.74
N GLY A 235 -5.55 -0.67 -17.06
CA GLY A 235 -6.66 -1.36 -17.72
C GLY A 235 -6.73 -2.86 -17.38
N MET A 236 -5.59 -3.56 -17.36
CA MET A 236 -5.52 -4.97 -16.95
C MET A 236 -5.96 -5.19 -15.49
N ILE A 237 -5.53 -4.30 -14.58
CA ILE A 237 -5.89 -4.37 -13.16
C ILE A 237 -7.40 -4.11 -12.96
N LEU A 238 -7.96 -3.12 -13.67
CA LEU A 238 -9.38 -2.84 -13.64
C LEU A 238 -10.21 -4.01 -14.19
N ALA A 239 -9.77 -4.62 -15.29
CA ALA A 239 -10.40 -5.80 -15.85
C ALA A 239 -10.40 -6.99 -14.86
N ALA A 240 -9.30 -7.21 -14.13
CA ALA A 240 -9.24 -8.24 -13.10
C ALA A 240 -10.25 -7.99 -11.95
N LEU A 241 -10.47 -6.72 -11.57
CA LEU A 241 -11.53 -6.37 -10.60
C LEU A 241 -12.93 -6.63 -11.15
N ASP A 242 -13.17 -6.34 -12.43
CA ASP A 242 -14.46 -6.59 -13.08
C ASP A 242 -14.75 -8.09 -13.18
N GLU A 243 -13.77 -8.88 -13.63
CA GLU A 243 -13.86 -10.34 -13.74
C GLU A 243 -14.11 -11.03 -12.39
N ALA A 244 -13.48 -10.52 -11.31
CA ALA A 244 -13.70 -11.00 -9.96
C ALA A 244 -15.01 -10.49 -9.33
N GLY A 245 -15.76 -9.62 -10.01
CA GLY A 245 -16.98 -8.99 -9.48
C GLY A 245 -16.73 -8.05 -8.30
N LEU A 246 -15.51 -7.52 -8.17
CA LEU A 246 -15.07 -6.70 -7.03
C LEU A 246 -15.12 -5.19 -7.33
N ARG A 247 -15.22 -4.78 -8.60
CA ARG A 247 -15.11 -3.38 -9.04
C ARG A 247 -16.00 -2.39 -8.29
N GLN A 248 -17.28 -2.74 -8.10
CA GLN A 248 -18.29 -1.83 -7.53
C GLN A 248 -18.07 -1.55 -6.03
N ASP A 249 -17.45 -2.50 -5.33
CA ASP A 249 -17.18 -2.42 -3.89
C ASP A 249 -15.75 -1.93 -3.58
N THR A 250 -14.96 -1.62 -4.62
CA THR A 250 -13.54 -1.23 -4.52
C THR A 250 -13.38 0.27 -4.75
N LEU A 251 -12.80 0.94 -3.77
CA LEU A 251 -12.24 2.28 -3.95
C LEU A 251 -10.85 2.14 -4.58
N ILE A 252 -10.53 2.96 -5.57
CA ILE A 252 -9.23 2.95 -6.27
C ILE A 252 -8.56 4.30 -6.13
N ILE A 253 -7.29 4.28 -5.74
CA ILE A 253 -6.39 5.42 -5.87
C ILE A 253 -5.40 5.12 -6.99
N VAL A 254 -5.20 6.05 -7.91
CA VAL A 254 -4.04 6.07 -8.81
C VAL A 254 -3.21 7.31 -8.52
N THR A 255 -1.91 7.13 -8.24
CA THR A 255 -1.01 8.23 -7.92
C THR A 255 0.44 7.90 -8.32
N ALA A 256 1.36 8.80 -7.99
CA ALA A 256 2.79 8.60 -8.15
C ALA A 256 3.53 9.00 -6.86
N ASP A 257 4.73 8.47 -6.71
CA ASP A 257 5.64 8.74 -5.61
C ASP A 257 6.48 9.99 -5.84
N HIS A 258 6.86 10.28 -7.07
CA HIS A 258 7.53 11.50 -7.48
C HIS A 258 7.36 11.74 -8.98
N GLY A 259 7.78 12.92 -9.43
CA GLY A 259 8.07 13.17 -10.84
C GLY A 259 9.58 13.07 -11.10
N GLY A 260 10.08 13.89 -12.02
CA GLY A 260 11.52 14.06 -12.15
C GLY A 260 11.91 15.08 -13.21
N ASP A 261 13.18 15.45 -13.16
CA ASP A 261 13.70 16.57 -13.92
C ASP A 261 14.37 16.15 -15.22
N ILE A 262 14.58 17.15 -16.08
CA ILE A 262 15.20 16.98 -17.40
C ILE A 262 16.68 16.55 -17.34
N LYS A 263 17.32 16.53 -16.17
CA LYS A 263 18.72 16.10 -15.97
C LYS A 263 18.84 14.63 -15.58
N PHE A 264 17.80 13.86 -15.90
CA PHE A 264 17.71 12.44 -15.66
C PHE A 264 17.67 12.04 -14.17
N LYS A 265 17.19 12.94 -13.29
CA LYS A 265 17.18 12.70 -11.84
C LYS A 265 15.85 13.08 -11.20
N HIS A 266 15.56 12.40 -10.09
CA HIS A 266 14.55 12.79 -9.10
C HIS A 266 15.22 12.96 -7.72
N GLY A 267 14.45 13.24 -6.66
CA GLY A 267 14.96 13.46 -5.29
C GLY A 267 15.17 14.93 -4.90
N GLY A 268 14.93 15.86 -5.83
CA GLY A 268 15.03 17.30 -5.61
C GLY A 268 13.69 17.96 -5.28
N ARG A 269 13.73 19.27 -5.01
CA ARG A 269 12.54 20.12 -4.75
C ARG A 269 11.98 20.83 -6.00
N SER A 270 12.40 20.41 -7.19
CA SER A 270 11.90 21.05 -8.40
C SER A 270 10.39 20.75 -8.55
N PRO A 271 9.58 21.68 -9.09
CA PRO A 271 8.16 21.40 -9.35
C PRO A 271 7.95 20.13 -10.18
N ALA A 272 8.85 19.85 -11.12
CA ALA A 272 8.83 18.64 -11.95
C ALA A 272 9.09 17.35 -11.16
N ALA A 273 9.83 17.39 -10.05
CA ALA A 273 10.08 16.25 -9.18
C ALA A 273 9.02 16.09 -8.07
N MET A 274 8.44 17.20 -7.63
CA MET A 274 7.51 17.21 -6.49
C MET A 274 6.04 17.03 -6.87
N THR A 275 5.63 17.44 -8.07
CA THR A 275 4.22 17.39 -8.48
C THR A 275 3.87 16.03 -9.07
N VAL A 276 2.81 15.41 -8.56
CA VAL A 276 2.31 14.07 -8.93
C VAL A 276 0.80 14.11 -9.16
N PRO A 277 0.24 13.20 -9.98
CA PRO A 277 -1.20 13.03 -10.05
C PRO A 277 -1.71 12.32 -8.78
N TRP A 278 -2.92 12.65 -8.35
CA TRP A 278 -3.63 11.93 -7.32
C TRP A 278 -5.09 11.80 -7.74
N VAL A 279 -5.54 10.58 -8.03
CA VAL A 279 -6.86 10.28 -8.56
C VAL A 279 -7.53 9.26 -7.66
N LEU A 280 -8.74 9.55 -7.21
CA LEU A 280 -9.58 8.68 -6.40
C LEU A 280 -10.87 8.35 -7.16
N SER A 281 -11.19 7.07 -7.35
CA SER A 281 -12.36 6.62 -8.09
C SER A 281 -13.07 5.49 -7.34
N GLY A 282 -14.40 5.48 -7.37
CA GLY A 282 -15.23 4.46 -6.74
C GLY A 282 -16.70 4.71 -7.04
N ALA A 283 -17.54 3.66 -6.96
CA ALA A 283 -18.94 3.73 -7.38
C ALA A 283 -19.78 4.77 -6.62
N SER A 284 -19.38 5.13 -5.40
CA SER A 284 -20.07 6.12 -4.54
C SER A 284 -19.57 7.56 -4.71
N LEU A 285 -18.50 7.78 -5.49
CA LEU A 285 -17.88 9.10 -5.62
C LEU A 285 -18.56 9.96 -6.68
N LYS A 286 -18.46 11.27 -6.47
CA LYS A 286 -18.85 12.27 -7.47
C LYS A 286 -17.61 12.71 -8.24
N SER A 287 -17.80 12.93 -9.54
CA SER A 287 -16.78 13.53 -10.39
C SER A 287 -16.46 14.94 -9.90
N MET A 288 -15.19 15.22 -9.61
CA MET A 288 -14.72 16.56 -9.27
C MET A 288 -13.19 16.72 -9.39
N GLU A 289 -12.77 17.95 -9.68
CA GLU A 289 -11.42 18.38 -9.35
C GLU A 289 -11.38 18.82 -7.88
N LEU A 290 -10.42 18.30 -7.13
CA LEU A 290 -10.23 18.61 -5.72
C LEU A 290 -9.72 20.04 -5.58
N THR A 291 -10.42 20.82 -4.76
CA THR A 291 -10.10 22.24 -4.56
C THR A 291 -9.02 22.46 -3.51
N ARG A 292 -8.87 21.51 -2.57
CA ARG A 292 -7.82 21.60 -1.55
C ARG A 292 -6.45 21.13 -2.10
N PRO A 293 -5.33 21.71 -1.64
CA PRO A 293 -4.02 21.14 -1.86
C PRO A 293 -3.91 19.71 -1.30
N ILE A 294 -3.33 18.80 -2.10
CA ILE A 294 -3.16 17.39 -1.77
C ILE A 294 -1.68 17.09 -1.53
N SER A 295 -1.37 16.33 -0.48
CA SER A 295 -0.06 15.71 -0.27
C SER A 295 -0.19 14.19 -0.38
N VAL A 296 0.85 13.49 -0.86
CA VAL A 296 0.87 12.02 -0.86
C VAL A 296 0.68 11.41 0.53
N THR A 297 1.02 12.13 1.62
CA THR A 297 0.74 11.70 3.00
C THR A 297 -0.75 11.56 3.29
N ASP A 298 -1.60 12.28 2.57
CA ASP A 298 -3.06 12.23 2.73
C ASP A 298 -3.64 10.87 2.31
N THR A 299 -2.87 10.07 1.56
CA THR A 299 -3.27 8.74 1.08
C THR A 299 -3.64 7.83 2.25
N ALA A 300 -2.72 7.57 3.20
CA ALA A 300 -3.00 6.72 4.37
C ALA A 300 -4.27 7.15 5.13
N ALA A 301 -4.41 8.44 5.41
CA ALA A 301 -5.58 8.98 6.12
C ALA A 301 -6.88 8.80 5.33
N THR A 302 -6.83 8.96 4.00
CA THR A 302 -7.98 8.76 3.11
C THR A 302 -8.39 7.29 3.03
N LEU A 303 -7.40 6.39 2.95
CA LEU A 303 -7.61 4.94 2.97
C LEU A 303 -8.26 4.49 4.29
N ALA A 304 -7.72 4.94 5.42
CA ALA A 304 -8.26 4.64 6.73
C ALA A 304 -9.70 5.18 6.87
N TYR A 305 -9.96 6.41 6.43
CA TYR A 305 -11.31 6.98 6.43
C TYR A 305 -12.30 6.16 5.61
N ALA A 306 -11.90 5.72 4.41
CA ALA A 306 -12.77 4.93 3.53
C ALA A 306 -13.14 3.55 4.10
N LEU A 307 -12.21 2.95 4.85
CA LEU A 307 -12.38 1.65 5.51
C LEU A 307 -12.92 1.76 6.95
N GLU A 308 -13.25 2.97 7.42
CA GLU A 308 -13.65 3.25 8.81
C GLU A 308 -12.63 2.78 9.87
N LEU A 309 -11.35 2.87 9.51
CA LEU A 309 -10.22 2.54 10.39
C LEU A 309 -9.77 3.75 11.23
N PRO A 310 -9.17 3.51 12.40
CA PRO A 310 -8.56 4.58 13.18
C PRO A 310 -7.51 5.36 12.39
N ILE A 311 -7.47 6.68 12.59
CA ILE A 311 -6.45 7.57 12.03
C ILE A 311 -5.53 8.00 13.18
N PRO A 312 -4.29 7.50 13.24
CA PRO A 312 -3.33 7.88 14.28
C PRO A 312 -3.05 9.38 14.29
N SER A 313 -3.01 9.97 15.48
CA SER A 313 -2.70 11.40 15.65
C SER A 313 -1.26 11.78 15.27
N ILE A 314 -0.38 10.80 15.05
CA ILE A 314 1.00 11.02 14.59
C ILE A 314 1.07 11.29 13.09
N TRP A 315 0.05 10.90 12.31
CA TRP A 315 0.01 11.13 10.86
C TRP A 315 -0.10 12.63 10.54
N ASP A 316 0.67 13.06 9.54
CA ASP A 316 0.62 14.41 8.95
C ASP A 316 -0.45 14.53 7.87
N GLY A 317 -0.78 13.40 7.24
CA GLY A 317 -1.85 13.28 6.26
C GLY A 317 -3.23 13.46 6.87
N ILE A 318 -4.09 14.15 6.14
CA ILE A 318 -5.51 14.30 6.49
C ILE A 318 -6.40 13.67 5.42
N PRO A 319 -7.57 13.09 5.79
CA PRO A 319 -8.43 12.45 4.81
C PRO A 319 -8.93 13.46 3.78
N VAL A 320 -8.98 13.06 2.51
CA VAL A 320 -9.63 13.82 1.44
C VAL A 320 -11.16 13.68 1.56
N ILE A 321 -11.74 14.18 2.65
CA ILE A 321 -13.20 14.08 2.89
C ILE A 321 -14.04 14.81 1.83
N GLU A 322 -13.46 15.80 1.16
CA GLU A 322 -14.04 16.51 0.01
C GLU A 322 -14.51 15.54 -1.08
N ALA A 323 -13.70 14.52 -1.39
CA ALA A 323 -14.03 13.53 -2.41
C ALA A 323 -15.29 12.71 -2.06
N PHE A 324 -15.63 12.61 -0.78
CA PHE A 324 -16.79 11.89 -0.26
C PHE A 324 -17.99 12.81 0.01
N GLY A 325 -17.96 14.05 -0.50
CA GLY A 325 -19.02 15.04 -0.30
C GLY A 325 -18.99 15.78 1.04
N GLY A 326 -17.92 15.59 1.83
CA GLY A 326 -17.65 16.38 3.03
C GLY A 326 -17.13 17.79 2.70
N PRO A 327 -17.08 18.70 3.69
CA PRO A 327 -16.45 20.00 3.49
C PRO A 327 -14.94 19.84 3.27
N ALA A 328 -14.35 20.58 2.35
CA ALA A 328 -12.90 20.60 2.18
C ALA A 328 -12.24 21.20 3.44
N PRO A 329 -11.43 20.45 4.21
CA PRO A 329 -10.72 21.01 5.35
C PRO A 329 -9.73 22.07 4.86
N SER A 330 -9.62 23.19 5.60
CA SER A 330 -8.62 24.20 5.27
C SER A 330 -7.22 23.65 5.51
N ARG A 331 -6.35 23.75 4.50
CA ARG A 331 -4.94 23.43 4.62
C ARG A 331 -4.12 24.59 4.08
N VAL A 332 -3.40 25.25 4.98
CA VAL A 332 -2.58 26.44 4.63
C VAL A 332 -1.22 26.00 4.08
N GLU A 333 -0.63 24.94 4.63
CA GLU A 333 0.68 24.41 4.23
C GLU A 333 0.63 22.89 4.03
N LEU A 334 1.35 22.43 3.00
CA LEU A 334 1.54 21.00 2.75
C LEU A 334 2.70 20.48 3.60
N PRO A 335 2.60 19.25 4.14
CA PRO A 335 3.66 18.65 4.93
C PRO A 335 4.83 18.24 4.03
N CYS A 336 5.99 18.10 4.66
CA CYS A 336 7.19 17.49 4.09
C CYS A 336 7.75 18.14 2.80
N GLN A 337 7.58 19.46 2.58
CA GLN A 337 8.07 20.17 1.38
C GLN A 337 9.59 20.50 1.43
#